data_AF-A0A453F2H8-F1
#
_entry.id   AF-A0A453F2H8-F1
#
_cell.length_a   1.000
_cell.length_b   1.000
_cell.length_c   1.000
_cell.angle_alpha   90.00
_cell.angle_beta   90.00
_cell.angle_gamma   90.00
#
_symmetry.space_group_name_H-M   'P 1'
#
loop_
_entity.id
_entity.type
_entity.pdbx_description
1 polymer ?
#
loop_
_entity_poly.entity_id
_entity_poly.type
_entity_poly.pdbx_seq_one_letter_code
_entity_poly.pdbx_strand_id
1 'polypeptide(L)'
;MAKLFSMKLTHVSPVWYDLKSDRNKLSLEGQHNYDAGWVSELQNSGSLVVPRVVLEAFPGVVLLKKKSRDKTIELIVSECRDKGYDGVVLESWSRWAAYGVLDDPELRQLALQFVKQLGEALHSISSKSSTRNHLELIYVIPAPRMEGPNNQDFGPEDLLQLADSVGGFSLMTYDFSGPQNPGPSAPLKWIQYSLTTLLPAKGSASQVHSHMIFLGINFYGNDFLLSKGGGGGSITGRDFIHLLEKYKPSLQWDDKSSEHFFIYSDKGVRHAVFYPTLLSLSVRLDEAQDWGAGLSIWEIGQGLDYFFDVL
;
A
#
# COMPACT_ATOMS: atom_id res chain seq x y z
N MET A 1 -9.76 2.20 15.92
CA MET A 1 -9.95 1.56 14.59
C MET A 1 -9.35 0.16 14.55
N ALA A 2 -8.02 -0.03 14.53
CA ALA A 2 -7.40 -1.37 14.44
C ALA A 2 -7.97 -2.39 15.45
N LYS A 3 -8.04 -2.04 16.74
CA LYS A 3 -8.61 -2.91 17.79
C LYS A 3 -10.12 -3.12 17.66
N LEU A 4 -10.85 -2.10 17.22
CA LEU A 4 -12.31 -2.13 17.15
C LEU A 4 -12.79 -3.06 16.01
N PHE A 5 -12.04 -3.09 14.92
CA PHE A 5 -12.38 -3.83 13.71
C PHE A 5 -11.39 -4.95 13.40
N SER A 6 -10.61 -5.42 14.38
CA SER A 6 -9.56 -6.43 14.16
C SER A 6 -10.10 -7.73 13.57
N MET A 7 -11.31 -8.14 13.95
CA MET A 7 -11.98 -9.32 13.40
C MET A 7 -12.27 -9.23 11.89
N LYS A 8 -12.22 -8.02 11.29
CA LYS A 8 -12.36 -7.78 9.84
C LYS A 8 -11.01 -7.65 9.13
N LEU A 9 -9.90 -7.65 9.89
CA LEU A 9 -8.56 -7.39 9.37
C LEU A 9 -7.69 -8.63 9.59
N THR A 10 -7.26 -9.26 8.49
CA THR A 10 -6.31 -10.38 8.55
C THR A 10 -4.92 -9.91 8.97
N HIS A 11 -4.53 -8.71 8.52
CA HIS A 11 -3.25 -8.09 8.79
C HIS A 11 -3.46 -6.63 9.24
N VAL A 12 -2.64 -6.19 10.18
CA VAL A 12 -2.49 -4.79 10.55
C VAL A 12 -1.03 -4.41 10.36
N SER A 13 -0.78 -3.43 9.50
CA SER A 13 0.57 -2.92 9.22
C SER A 13 0.77 -1.54 9.84
N PRO A 14 1.33 -1.45 11.05
CA PRO A 14 1.67 -0.16 11.63
C PRO A 14 2.81 0.52 10.84
N VAL A 15 2.68 1.83 10.64
CA VAL A 15 3.61 2.65 9.87
C VAL A 15 4.66 3.28 10.79
N TRP A 16 5.62 2.47 11.26
CA TRP A 16 6.56 2.91 12.28
C TRP A 16 8.00 3.03 11.81
N TYR A 17 8.42 2.25 10.81
CA TYR A 17 9.84 2.01 10.57
C TYR A 17 10.34 2.56 9.25
N ASP A 18 11.50 3.21 9.32
CA ASP A 18 12.31 3.61 8.18
C ASP A 18 13.69 2.96 8.29
N LEU A 19 14.16 2.31 7.23
CA LEU A 19 15.53 1.80 7.15
C LEU A 19 16.37 2.78 6.36
N LYS A 20 17.25 3.51 7.06
CA LYS A 20 18.08 4.59 6.51
C LYS A 20 19.55 4.17 6.41
N SER A 21 20.29 4.96 5.62
CA SER A 21 21.75 4.87 5.54
C SER A 21 22.37 6.25 5.73
N ASP A 22 23.27 6.38 6.71
CA ASP A 22 24.23 7.48 6.76
C ASP A 22 25.58 6.97 6.23
N ARG A 23 25.96 7.45 5.05
CA ARG A 23 27.09 6.92 4.28
C ARG A 23 26.95 5.41 4.09
N ASN A 24 27.78 4.61 4.78
CA ASN A 24 27.74 3.15 4.73
C ASN A 24 27.14 2.52 6.01
N LYS A 25 26.63 3.33 6.93
CA LYS A 25 26.03 2.85 8.18
C LYS A 25 24.52 2.75 8.01
N LEU A 26 24.01 1.52 8.07
CA LEU A 26 22.59 1.23 8.09
C LEU A 26 22.01 1.36 9.49
N SER A 27 20.82 1.93 9.60
CA SER A 27 20.03 2.02 10.82
C SER A 27 18.55 1.81 10.50
N LEU A 28 17.89 0.95 11.29
CA LEU A 28 16.45 0.91 11.37
C LEU A 28 16.03 1.98 12.40
N GLU A 29 15.16 2.89 12.02
CA GLU A 29 14.60 3.94 12.88
C GLU A 29 13.12 3.67 13.15
N GLY A 30 12.57 4.27 14.21
CA GLY A 30 11.13 4.15 14.54
C GLY A 30 10.79 3.23 15.71
N GLN A 31 11.77 2.55 16.31
CA GLN A 31 11.55 1.61 17.43
C GLN A 31 10.83 2.23 18.64
N HIS A 32 10.87 3.55 18.80
CA HIS A 32 10.20 4.26 19.89
C HIS A 32 8.67 4.25 19.76
N ASN A 33 8.13 3.93 18.57
CA ASN A 33 6.70 3.80 18.33
C ASN A 33 6.15 2.41 18.72
N TYR A 34 7.02 1.45 19.04
CA TYR A 34 6.61 0.09 19.39
C TYR A 34 5.78 0.07 20.67
N ASP A 35 4.58 -0.50 20.57
CA ASP A 35 3.67 -0.75 21.69
C ASP A 35 3.41 -2.26 21.81
N ALA A 36 4.11 -2.91 22.75
CA ALA A 36 3.98 -4.35 22.99
C ALA A 36 2.56 -4.78 23.38
N GLY A 37 1.85 -3.94 24.13
CA GLY A 37 0.49 -4.23 24.58
C GLY A 37 -0.48 -4.19 23.40
N TRP A 38 -0.35 -3.17 22.55
CA TRP A 38 -1.15 -3.04 21.33
C TRP A 38 -0.92 -4.19 20.35
N VAL A 39 0.34 -4.59 20.13
CA VAL A 39 0.69 -5.73 19.27
C VAL A 39 0.07 -7.02 19.80
N SER A 40 0.26 -7.31 21.08
CA SER A 40 -0.27 -8.53 21.71
C SER A 40 -1.80 -8.57 21.65
N GLU A 41 -2.48 -7.45 21.86
CA GLU A 41 -3.93 -7.37 21.81
C GLU A 41 -4.49 -7.67 20.42
N LEU A 42 -3.85 -7.14 19.36
CA LEU A 42 -4.25 -7.43 17.99
C LEU A 42 -4.05 -8.89 17.61
N GLN A 43 -2.89 -9.46 17.96
CA GLN A 43 -2.59 -10.87 17.72
C GLN A 43 -3.56 -11.80 18.45
N ASN A 44 -3.90 -11.48 19.70
CA ASN A 44 -4.90 -12.23 20.48
C ASN A 44 -6.31 -12.15 19.87
N SER A 45 -6.62 -11.10 19.10
CA SER A 45 -7.87 -10.96 18.36
C SER A 45 -7.84 -11.59 16.96
N GLY A 46 -6.73 -12.21 16.56
CA GLY A 46 -6.60 -12.96 15.31
C GLY A 46 -6.00 -12.20 14.13
N SER A 47 -5.65 -10.92 14.29
CA SER A 47 -4.94 -10.16 13.25
C SER A 47 -3.43 -10.35 13.36
N LEU A 48 -2.76 -10.57 12.22
CA LEU A 48 -1.30 -10.57 12.16
C LEU A 48 -0.77 -9.13 12.20
N VAL A 49 0.29 -8.89 12.96
CA VAL A 49 0.94 -7.57 13.02
C VAL A 49 2.20 -7.59 12.18
N VAL A 50 2.17 -6.85 11.06
CA VAL A 50 3.21 -6.84 10.02
C VAL A 50 3.68 -5.41 9.74
N PRO A 51 4.54 -4.81 10.59
CA PRO A 51 4.91 -3.40 10.46
C PRO A 51 5.45 -3.04 9.07
N ARG A 52 5.13 -1.84 8.61
CA ARG A 52 5.70 -1.30 7.37
C ARG A 52 7.13 -0.85 7.63
N VAL A 53 8.05 -1.30 6.79
CA VAL A 53 9.43 -0.82 6.72
C VAL A 53 9.64 -0.14 5.38
N VAL A 54 9.86 1.18 5.40
CA VAL A 54 10.26 1.94 4.21
C VAL A 54 11.77 1.85 4.05
N LEU A 55 12.24 1.32 2.93
CA LEU A 55 13.66 1.24 2.62
C LEU A 55 14.16 2.58 2.05
N GLU A 56 14.42 3.55 2.92
CA GLU A 56 14.90 4.88 2.52
C GLU A 56 16.41 4.95 2.22
N ALA A 57 17.17 3.96 2.71
CA ALA A 57 18.60 3.81 2.53
C ALA A 57 19.00 3.90 1.04
N PHE A 58 20.18 4.47 0.78
CA PHE A 58 20.68 4.59 -0.58
C PHE A 58 20.82 3.20 -1.21
N PRO A 59 20.23 2.92 -2.39
CA PRO A 59 20.20 1.57 -2.94
C PRO A 59 21.58 0.96 -3.16
N GLY A 60 22.59 1.78 -3.51
CA GLY A 60 23.97 1.31 -3.66
C GLY A 60 24.58 0.76 -2.35
N VAL A 61 24.14 1.24 -1.18
CA VAL A 61 24.57 0.70 0.12
C VAL A 61 23.93 -0.66 0.37
N VAL A 62 22.66 -0.82 0.02
CA VAL A 62 21.87 -2.03 0.32
C VAL A 62 22.13 -3.16 -0.69
N LEU A 63 22.16 -2.85 -1.99
CA LEU A 63 22.09 -3.85 -3.05
C LEU A 63 23.48 -4.36 -3.51
N LEU A 64 24.47 -3.48 -3.64
CA LEU A 64 25.72 -3.80 -4.36
C LEU A 64 26.69 -4.69 -3.57
N LYS A 65 26.73 -4.54 -2.24
CA LYS A 65 27.66 -5.30 -1.38
C LYS A 65 26.91 -6.37 -0.61
N LYS A 66 27.27 -7.64 -0.81
CA LYS A 66 26.68 -8.78 -0.10
C LYS A 66 26.62 -8.56 1.42
N LYS A 67 27.72 -8.12 2.04
CA LYS A 67 27.78 -7.87 3.50
C LYS A 67 26.75 -6.82 3.96
N SER A 68 26.54 -5.76 3.19
CA SER A 68 25.56 -4.73 3.52
C SER A 68 24.13 -5.23 3.30
N ARG A 69 23.92 -6.03 2.25
CA ARG A 69 22.65 -6.68 1.96
C ARG A 69 22.24 -7.62 3.09
N ASP A 70 23.13 -8.53 3.48
CA ASP A 70 22.95 -9.46 4.60
C ASP A 70 22.64 -8.69 5.91
N LYS A 71 23.37 -7.59 6.16
CA LYS A 71 23.11 -6.73 7.34
C LYS A 71 21.74 -6.05 7.30
N THR A 72 21.29 -5.63 6.12
CA THR A 72 19.96 -5.00 5.95
C THR A 72 18.87 -6.02 6.26
N ILE A 73 19.00 -7.25 5.74
CA ILE A 73 18.08 -8.36 6.03
C ILE A 73 18.08 -8.66 7.52
N GLU A 74 19.25 -8.82 8.14
CA GLU A 74 19.34 -9.13 9.58
C GLU A 74 18.66 -8.06 10.43
N LEU A 75 18.81 -6.76 10.11
CA LEU A 75 18.16 -5.68 10.85
C LEU A 75 16.62 -5.81 10.85
N ILE A 76 16.03 -6.18 9.72
CA ILE A 76 14.57 -6.35 9.58
C ILE A 76 14.11 -7.61 10.30
N VAL A 77 14.81 -8.73 10.07
CA VAL A 77 14.47 -10.03 10.66
C VAL A 77 14.65 -10.02 12.17
N SER A 78 15.71 -9.40 12.68
CA SER A 78 15.93 -9.27 14.12
C SER A 78 14.85 -8.43 14.78
N GLU A 79 14.42 -7.32 14.16
CA GLU A 79 13.33 -6.51 14.72
C GLU A 79 12.04 -7.32 14.81
N CYS A 80 11.68 -8.08 13.76
CA CYS A 80 10.50 -8.94 13.79
C CYS A 80 10.56 -9.99 14.90
N ARG A 81 11.70 -10.69 14.99
CA ARG A 81 11.92 -11.72 16.01
C ARG A 81 11.90 -11.15 17.42
N ASP A 82 12.60 -10.04 17.65
CA ASP A 82 12.84 -9.49 18.98
C ASP A 82 11.59 -8.75 19.51
N LYS A 83 10.73 -8.24 18.62
CA LYS A 83 9.45 -7.60 18.96
C LYS A 83 8.24 -8.53 18.88
N GLY A 84 8.41 -9.74 18.36
CA GLY A 84 7.32 -10.71 18.21
C GLY A 84 6.30 -10.31 17.14
N TYR A 85 6.74 -9.63 16.08
CA TYR A 85 5.89 -9.35 14.92
C TYR A 85 5.64 -10.62 14.10
N ASP A 86 4.61 -10.60 13.28
CA ASP A 86 4.22 -11.69 12.39
C ASP A 86 4.86 -11.62 11.02
N GLY A 87 5.68 -10.59 10.77
CA GLY A 87 6.25 -10.31 9.47
C GLY A 87 6.47 -8.83 9.23
N VAL A 88 6.59 -8.45 7.97
CA VAL A 88 6.84 -7.08 7.54
C VAL A 88 6.14 -6.77 6.23
N VAL A 89 5.68 -5.52 6.08
CA VAL A 89 5.34 -4.94 4.79
C VAL A 89 6.54 -4.13 4.31
N LEU A 90 7.23 -4.58 3.26
CA LEU A 90 8.41 -3.89 2.72
C LEU A 90 8.00 -2.90 1.63
N GLU A 91 8.41 -1.65 1.76
CA GLU A 91 8.26 -0.62 0.74
C GLU A 91 9.63 -0.12 0.25
N SER A 92 10.01 -0.54 -0.97
CA SER A 92 11.28 -0.15 -1.58
C SER A 92 11.19 0.20 -3.07
N TRP A 93 10.16 -0.27 -3.77
CA TRP A 93 10.07 -0.14 -5.24
C TRP A 93 10.09 1.32 -5.72
N SER A 94 9.28 2.19 -5.12
CA SER A 94 9.22 3.63 -5.47
C SER A 94 10.57 4.32 -5.27
N ARG A 95 11.28 3.96 -4.20
CA ARG A 95 12.63 4.46 -3.91
C ARG A 95 13.62 3.97 -4.98
N TRP A 96 13.57 2.70 -5.33
CA TRP A 96 14.43 2.13 -6.38
C TRP A 96 14.18 2.77 -7.74
N ALA A 97 12.92 3.01 -8.11
CA ALA A 97 12.54 3.76 -9.30
C ALA A 97 13.18 5.16 -9.30
N ALA A 98 13.04 5.90 -8.20
CA ALA A 98 13.58 7.26 -8.07
C ALA A 98 15.12 7.35 -8.19
N TYR A 99 15.84 6.28 -7.88
CA TYR A 99 17.29 6.18 -8.02
C TYR A 99 17.74 5.51 -9.32
N GLY A 100 16.82 5.18 -10.23
CA GLY A 100 17.13 4.53 -11.52
C GLY A 100 17.58 3.06 -11.39
N VAL A 101 17.35 2.42 -10.24
CA VAL A 101 17.70 1.01 -10.02
C VAL A 101 16.92 0.09 -10.94
N LEU A 102 15.66 0.45 -11.24
CA LEU A 102 14.76 -0.38 -12.04
C LEU A 102 14.97 -0.24 -13.54
N ASP A 103 15.69 0.80 -13.98
CA ASP A 103 16.03 1.06 -15.38
C ASP A 103 17.22 0.20 -15.84
N ASP A 104 18.06 -0.23 -14.91
CA ASP A 104 19.21 -1.10 -15.17
C ASP A 104 18.84 -2.57 -14.88
N PRO A 105 18.93 -3.49 -15.86
CA PRO A 105 18.55 -4.88 -15.67
C PRO A 105 19.33 -5.63 -14.57
N GLU A 106 20.62 -5.34 -14.40
CA GLU A 106 21.43 -6.00 -13.38
C GLU A 106 21.06 -5.51 -11.97
N LEU A 107 20.85 -4.19 -11.83
CA LEU A 107 20.39 -3.60 -10.57
C LEU A 107 18.97 -4.01 -10.21
N ARG A 108 18.04 -4.11 -11.19
CA ARG A 108 16.70 -4.64 -10.98
C ARG A 108 16.76 -6.09 -10.48
N GLN A 109 17.59 -6.93 -11.09
CA GLN A 109 17.80 -8.31 -10.64
C GLN A 109 18.36 -8.38 -9.22
N LEU A 110 19.31 -7.52 -8.86
CA LEU A 110 19.81 -7.43 -7.47
C LEU A 110 18.71 -6.97 -6.49
N ALA A 111 17.83 -6.06 -6.91
CA ALA A 111 16.71 -5.59 -6.11
C ALA A 111 15.67 -6.71 -5.87
N LEU A 112 15.28 -7.45 -6.91
CA LEU A 112 14.40 -8.62 -6.79
C LEU A 112 15.05 -9.72 -5.93
N GLN A 113 16.35 -9.98 -6.12
CA GLN A 113 17.10 -10.93 -5.31
C GLN A 113 17.13 -10.52 -3.83
N PHE A 114 17.23 -9.22 -3.52
CA PHE A 114 17.13 -8.74 -2.15
C PHE A 114 15.78 -9.06 -1.51
N VAL A 115 14.66 -8.79 -2.21
CA VAL A 115 13.32 -9.12 -1.71
C VAL A 115 13.19 -10.62 -1.47
N LYS A 116 13.66 -11.44 -2.42
CA LYS A 116 13.67 -12.90 -2.29
C LYS A 116 14.46 -13.37 -1.07
N GLN A 117 15.68 -12.87 -0.88
CA GLN A 117 16.53 -13.20 0.26
C GLN A 117 15.92 -12.78 1.59
N LEU A 118 15.24 -11.63 1.64
CA LEU A 118 14.49 -11.22 2.82
C LEU A 118 13.32 -12.17 3.12
N GLY A 119 12.56 -12.55 2.09
CA GLY A 119 11.47 -13.52 2.21
C GLY A 119 11.94 -14.86 2.74
N GLU A 120 12.99 -15.43 2.14
CA GLU A 120 13.62 -16.66 2.62
C GLU A 120 14.09 -16.57 4.08
N ALA A 121 14.69 -15.44 4.47
CA ALA A 121 15.14 -15.23 5.84
C ALA A 121 13.97 -15.13 6.84
N LEU A 122 12.89 -14.44 6.49
CA LEU A 122 11.66 -14.36 7.30
C LEU A 122 10.98 -15.73 7.42
N HIS A 123 10.88 -16.47 6.30
CA HIS A 123 10.27 -17.81 6.27
C HIS A 123 11.03 -18.83 7.13
N SER A 124 12.32 -18.60 7.38
CA SER A 124 13.14 -19.45 8.27
C SER A 124 12.82 -19.27 9.77
N ILE A 125 12.10 -18.22 10.14
CA ILE A 125 11.71 -17.93 11.52
C ILE A 125 10.28 -18.41 11.75
N SER A 126 10.10 -19.27 12.75
CA SER A 126 8.78 -19.77 13.12
C SER A 126 7.90 -18.66 13.71
N SER A 127 6.66 -18.57 13.23
CA SER A 127 5.59 -17.75 13.81
C SER A 127 4.51 -18.66 14.38
N LYS A 128 4.04 -18.37 15.61
CA LYS A 128 2.94 -19.12 16.24
C LYS A 128 1.57 -18.58 15.89
N SER A 129 1.50 -17.32 15.51
CA SER A 129 0.26 -16.59 15.20
C SER A 129 -0.10 -16.68 13.72
N SER A 130 0.89 -16.83 12.82
CA SER A 130 0.61 -17.07 11.39
C SER A 130 0.20 -18.53 11.15
N THR A 131 -0.83 -18.71 10.32
CA THR A 131 -1.28 -20.03 9.83
C THR A 131 -0.24 -20.71 8.94
N ARG A 132 0.71 -19.95 8.38
CA ARG A 132 1.83 -20.45 7.57
C ARG A 132 3.01 -20.93 8.41
N ASN A 133 2.94 -20.79 9.74
CA ASN A 133 3.98 -21.15 10.71
C ASN A 133 5.33 -20.42 10.55
N HIS A 134 5.37 -19.34 9.77
CA HIS A 134 6.56 -18.53 9.56
C HIS A 134 6.22 -17.03 9.50
N LEU A 135 7.23 -16.16 9.60
CA LEU A 135 7.03 -14.71 9.43
C LEU A 135 6.67 -14.38 7.98
N GLU A 136 5.75 -13.44 7.76
CA GLU A 136 5.27 -13.07 6.42
C GLU A 136 6.03 -11.87 5.84
N LEU A 137 6.22 -11.89 4.52
CA LEU A 137 6.69 -10.72 3.77
C LEU A 137 5.60 -10.27 2.81
N ILE A 138 5.06 -9.08 3.01
CA ILE A 138 4.17 -8.43 2.03
C ILE A 138 4.99 -7.35 1.32
N TYR A 139 4.88 -7.25 0.00
CA TYR A 139 5.66 -6.31 -0.79
C TYR A 139 4.80 -5.20 -1.39
N VAL A 140 5.18 -3.94 -1.19
CA VAL A 140 4.44 -2.80 -1.78
C VAL A 140 4.84 -2.61 -3.23
N ILE A 141 3.85 -2.55 -4.12
CA ILE A 141 4.05 -2.33 -5.56
C ILE A 141 3.20 -1.15 -6.05
N PRO A 142 3.72 -0.30 -6.95
CA PRO A 142 2.94 0.77 -7.54
C PRO A 142 1.94 0.22 -8.57
N ALA A 143 0.82 0.90 -8.74
CA ALA A 143 -0.02 0.67 -9.91
C ALA A 143 0.62 1.30 -11.17
N PRO A 144 0.52 0.65 -12.34
CA PRO A 144 1.10 1.17 -13.58
C PRO A 144 0.38 2.44 -14.04
N ARG A 145 1.10 3.28 -14.79
CA ARG A 145 0.49 4.46 -15.43
C ARG A 145 -0.31 4.04 -16.66
N MET A 146 -1.37 4.77 -16.98
CA MET A 146 -2.12 4.61 -18.24
C MET A 146 -1.44 5.33 -19.42
N GLU A 147 -0.11 5.28 -19.49
CA GLU A 147 0.71 5.97 -20.51
C GLU A 147 1.54 4.98 -21.36
N GLY A 148 1.28 3.68 -21.22
CA GLY A 148 2.07 2.60 -21.83
C GLY A 148 3.11 2.02 -20.88
N PRO A 149 3.80 0.93 -21.29
CA PRO A 149 4.75 0.24 -20.43
C PRO A 149 5.96 1.12 -20.12
N ASN A 150 6.30 1.25 -18.84
CA ASN A 150 7.53 1.87 -18.36
C ASN A 150 8.46 0.81 -17.78
N ASN A 151 9.75 0.90 -18.06
CA ASN A 151 10.75 0.00 -17.47
C ASN A 151 10.71 0.01 -15.94
N GLN A 152 10.26 1.09 -15.29
CA GLN A 152 10.14 1.17 -13.84
C GLN A 152 8.86 0.52 -13.27
N ASP A 153 7.92 0.10 -14.13
CA ASP A 153 6.69 -0.55 -13.69
C ASP A 153 6.98 -1.94 -13.15
N PHE A 154 6.23 -2.33 -12.12
CA PHE A 154 6.20 -3.71 -11.63
C PHE A 154 5.34 -4.55 -12.56
N GLY A 155 5.93 -5.57 -13.18
CA GLY A 155 5.29 -6.37 -14.22
C GLY A 155 4.99 -7.82 -13.81
N PRO A 156 4.30 -8.58 -14.68
CA PRO A 156 4.04 -10.01 -14.47
C PRO A 156 5.30 -10.83 -14.22
N GLU A 157 6.42 -10.51 -14.87
CA GLU A 157 7.69 -11.22 -14.70
C GLU A 157 8.31 -10.99 -13.31
N ASP A 158 8.16 -9.79 -12.73
CA ASP A 158 8.61 -9.53 -11.36
C ASP A 158 7.73 -10.24 -10.34
N LEU A 159 6.40 -10.23 -10.58
CA LEU A 159 5.44 -10.97 -9.78
C LEU A 159 5.83 -12.44 -9.70
N LEU A 160 6.05 -13.09 -10.85
CA LEU A 160 6.41 -14.50 -10.92
C LEU A 160 7.74 -14.80 -10.21
N GLN A 161 8.73 -13.89 -10.32
CA GLN A 161 10.01 -14.06 -9.64
C GLN A 161 9.91 -13.99 -8.10
N LEU A 162 8.95 -13.24 -7.58
CA LEU A 162 8.78 -12.99 -6.15
C LEU A 162 7.69 -13.86 -5.50
N ALA A 163 6.79 -14.46 -6.27
CA ALA A 163 5.60 -15.16 -5.77
C ALA A 163 5.90 -16.24 -4.71
N ASP A 164 7.01 -16.97 -4.85
CA ASP A 164 7.37 -18.01 -3.87
C ASP A 164 8.02 -17.47 -2.59
N SER A 165 8.34 -16.17 -2.55
CA SER A 165 9.11 -15.52 -1.48
C SER A 165 8.32 -14.46 -0.72
N VAL A 166 7.11 -14.14 -1.15
CA VAL A 166 6.25 -13.14 -0.49
C VAL A 166 4.87 -13.74 -0.20
N GLY A 167 4.24 -13.29 0.87
CA GLY A 167 2.87 -13.65 1.24
C GLY A 167 1.80 -12.91 0.43
N GLY A 168 2.16 -11.81 -0.22
CA GLY A 168 1.29 -11.01 -1.09
C GLY A 168 1.92 -9.67 -1.49
N PHE A 169 1.20 -8.94 -2.32
CA PHE A 169 1.59 -7.65 -2.89
C PHE A 169 0.55 -6.58 -2.55
N SER A 170 0.95 -5.55 -1.81
CA SER A 170 0.09 -4.38 -1.58
C SER A 170 0.17 -3.45 -2.79
N LEU A 171 -0.84 -3.50 -3.65
CA LEU A 171 -0.90 -2.73 -4.89
C LEU A 171 -1.49 -1.34 -4.62
N MET A 172 -0.70 -0.28 -4.84
CA MET A 172 -1.11 1.11 -4.59
C MET A 172 -2.01 1.66 -5.70
N THR A 173 -3.25 1.16 -5.78
CA THR A 173 -4.30 1.64 -6.71
C THR A 173 -5.06 2.87 -6.17
N TYR A 174 -4.33 3.85 -5.67
CA TYR A 174 -4.83 5.16 -5.25
C TYR A 174 -3.80 6.25 -5.57
N ASP A 175 -4.13 7.52 -5.31
CA ASP A 175 -3.35 8.70 -5.72
C ASP A 175 -3.19 8.85 -7.25
N PHE A 176 -4.23 8.49 -8.01
CA PHE A 176 -4.26 8.70 -9.45
C PHE A 176 -4.16 10.18 -9.83
N SER A 177 -4.86 11.03 -9.06
CA SER A 177 -4.89 12.48 -9.25
C SER A 177 -4.15 13.19 -8.12
N GLY A 178 -3.57 14.35 -8.42
CA GLY A 178 -2.85 15.16 -7.44
C GLY A 178 -3.11 16.66 -7.62
N PRO A 179 -2.50 17.52 -6.78
CA PRO A 179 -2.81 18.96 -6.76
C PRO A 179 -2.57 19.70 -8.09
N GLN A 180 -1.70 19.17 -8.95
CA GLN A 180 -1.41 19.74 -10.28
C GLN A 180 -2.42 19.29 -11.36
N ASN A 181 -3.13 18.19 -11.12
CA ASN A 181 -4.18 17.68 -11.99
C ASN A 181 -5.33 17.13 -11.12
N PRO A 182 -6.17 18.02 -10.55
CA PRO A 182 -7.27 17.63 -9.65
C PRO A 182 -8.23 16.63 -10.28
N GLY A 183 -8.63 15.62 -9.52
CA GLY A 183 -9.46 14.56 -10.03
C GLY A 183 -9.73 13.44 -9.02
N PRO A 184 -10.39 12.35 -9.48
CA PRO A 184 -10.68 11.16 -8.67
C PRO A 184 -9.42 10.52 -8.09
N SER A 185 -9.55 9.90 -6.93
CA SER A 185 -8.41 9.32 -6.19
C SER A 185 -7.96 7.98 -6.76
N ALA A 186 -8.90 7.15 -7.22
CA ALA A 186 -8.66 5.78 -7.65
C ALA A 186 -9.66 5.32 -8.74
N PRO A 187 -9.68 5.91 -9.95
CA PRO A 187 -10.68 5.57 -10.97
C PRO A 187 -10.81 4.06 -11.23
N LEU A 188 -12.05 3.55 -11.28
CA LEU A 188 -12.28 2.11 -11.46
C LEU A 188 -11.65 1.55 -12.75
N LYS A 189 -11.69 2.31 -13.86
CA LYS A 189 -11.05 1.89 -15.11
C LYS A 189 -9.53 1.76 -15.00
N TRP A 190 -8.89 2.59 -14.19
CA TRP A 190 -7.45 2.51 -13.94
C TRP A 190 -7.10 1.32 -13.04
N ILE A 191 -7.94 1.04 -12.04
CA ILE A 191 -7.86 -0.19 -11.24
C ILE A 191 -7.94 -1.42 -12.15
N GLN A 192 -8.95 -1.48 -13.01
CA GLN A 192 -9.14 -2.58 -13.98
C GLN A 192 -7.92 -2.74 -14.89
N TYR A 193 -7.43 -1.62 -15.45
CA TYR A 193 -6.21 -1.61 -16.24
C TYR A 193 -5.02 -2.20 -15.47
N SER A 194 -4.80 -1.74 -14.24
CA SER A 194 -3.70 -2.20 -13.37
C SER A 194 -3.73 -3.71 -13.14
N LEU A 195 -4.91 -4.26 -12.86
CA LEU A 195 -5.09 -5.70 -12.68
C LEU A 195 -4.85 -6.47 -13.98
N THR A 196 -5.38 -6.00 -15.11
CA THR A 196 -5.17 -6.65 -16.42
C THR A 196 -3.72 -6.60 -16.92
N THR A 197 -2.94 -5.60 -16.50
CA THR A 197 -1.52 -5.50 -16.83
C THR A 197 -0.68 -6.47 -15.99
N LEU A 198 -1.06 -6.70 -14.74
CA LEU A 198 -0.28 -7.49 -13.80
C LEU A 198 -0.65 -8.99 -13.82
N LEU A 199 -1.92 -9.30 -14.06
CA LEU A 199 -2.47 -10.64 -13.96
C LEU A 199 -2.91 -11.16 -15.34
N PRO A 200 -2.89 -12.48 -15.56
CA PRO A 200 -3.46 -13.07 -16.77
C PRO A 200 -4.95 -12.76 -16.89
N ALA A 201 -5.48 -12.86 -18.11
CA ALA A 201 -6.88 -12.54 -18.39
C ALA A 201 -7.86 -13.27 -17.44
N LYS A 202 -8.91 -12.55 -17.02
CA LYS A 202 -9.98 -13.06 -16.15
C LYS A 202 -10.51 -14.42 -16.66
N GLY A 203 -10.64 -15.39 -15.76
CA GLY A 203 -11.17 -16.72 -16.09
C GLY A 203 -10.17 -17.69 -16.74
N SER A 204 -8.89 -17.29 -16.85
CA SER A 204 -7.82 -18.21 -17.24
C SER A 204 -7.51 -19.19 -16.11
N ALA A 205 -7.23 -20.46 -16.45
CA ALA A 205 -6.73 -21.47 -15.51
C ALA A 205 -5.43 -21.05 -14.81
N SER A 206 -4.73 -20.03 -15.33
CA SER A 206 -3.49 -19.47 -14.78
C SER A 206 -3.68 -18.35 -13.76
N GLN A 207 -4.91 -18.10 -13.27
CA GLN A 207 -5.23 -17.06 -12.27
C GLN A 207 -4.71 -17.38 -10.84
N VAL A 208 -3.67 -18.22 -10.75
CA VAL A 208 -3.14 -18.79 -9.50
C VAL A 208 -2.65 -17.71 -8.54
N HIS A 209 -2.16 -16.57 -9.03
CA HIS A 209 -1.57 -15.52 -8.19
C HIS A 209 -2.52 -14.36 -7.84
N SER A 210 -3.78 -14.37 -8.28
CA SER A 210 -4.67 -13.23 -8.01
C SER A 210 -4.91 -13.01 -6.52
N HIS A 211 -4.99 -14.09 -5.74
CA HIS A 211 -5.12 -14.04 -4.28
C HIS A 211 -3.93 -13.38 -3.58
N MET A 212 -2.78 -13.26 -4.27
CA MET A 212 -1.60 -12.57 -3.76
C MET A 212 -1.67 -11.05 -3.97
N ILE A 213 -2.57 -10.54 -4.81
CA ILE A 213 -2.72 -9.10 -5.02
C ILE A 213 -3.68 -8.54 -3.99
N PHE A 214 -3.25 -7.53 -3.26
CA PHE A 214 -4.08 -6.75 -2.36
C PHE A 214 -4.38 -5.42 -3.02
N LEU A 215 -5.61 -5.29 -3.50
CA LEU A 215 -6.10 -4.10 -4.17
C LEU A 215 -6.17 -2.93 -3.17
N GLY A 216 -5.43 -1.87 -3.46
CA GLY A 216 -5.33 -0.69 -2.61
C GLY A 216 -6.61 0.16 -2.62
N ILE A 217 -7.12 0.46 -1.44
CA ILE A 217 -8.28 1.32 -1.19
C ILE A 217 -7.86 2.49 -0.30
N ASN A 218 -8.08 3.71 -0.77
CA ASN A 218 -7.90 4.90 0.04
C ASN A 218 -9.11 5.14 0.95
N PHE A 219 -8.87 5.42 2.23
CA PHE A 219 -9.86 5.86 3.22
C PHE A 219 -9.80 7.36 3.48
N TYR A 220 -8.80 8.05 2.97
CA TYR A 220 -8.76 9.50 2.85
C TYR A 220 -9.37 9.95 1.52
N GLY A 221 -9.66 11.24 1.42
CA GLY A 221 -9.97 11.91 0.16
C GLY A 221 -9.03 13.08 -0.07
N ASN A 222 -9.33 13.92 -1.05
CA ASN A 222 -8.57 15.12 -1.36
C ASN A 222 -9.50 16.33 -1.55
N ASP A 223 -9.06 17.49 -1.06
CA ASP A 223 -9.65 18.80 -1.36
C ASP A 223 -8.67 19.59 -2.23
N PHE A 224 -9.03 19.77 -3.50
CA PHE A 224 -8.21 20.43 -4.50
C PHE A 224 -8.70 21.83 -4.84
N LEU A 225 -7.75 22.75 -5.00
CA LEU A 225 -8.01 24.07 -5.53
C LEU A 225 -8.14 24.01 -7.06
N LEU A 226 -9.26 24.50 -7.60
CA LEU A 226 -9.53 24.48 -9.05
C LEU A 226 -8.87 25.63 -9.82
N SER A 227 -8.13 26.52 -9.15
CA SER A 227 -7.25 27.48 -9.80
C SER A 227 -6.00 26.77 -10.35
N LYS A 228 -5.45 27.26 -11.49
CA LYS A 228 -4.23 26.67 -12.06
C LYS A 228 -3.08 26.70 -11.05
N GLY A 229 -2.49 25.54 -10.77
CA GLY A 229 -1.42 25.38 -9.78
C GLY A 229 -1.90 25.65 -8.34
N GLY A 230 -3.21 25.57 -8.08
CA GLY A 230 -3.83 26.01 -6.84
C GLY A 230 -3.38 25.23 -5.61
N GLY A 231 -2.95 23.98 -5.77
CA GLY A 231 -2.60 23.12 -4.65
C GLY A 231 -3.81 22.36 -4.13
N GLY A 232 -3.83 22.10 -2.82
CA GLY A 232 -4.77 21.17 -2.19
C GLY A 232 -4.04 19.99 -1.57
N GLY A 233 -4.78 19.15 -0.87
CA GLY A 233 -4.20 18.03 -0.14
C GLY A 233 -5.22 17.07 0.42
N SER A 234 -4.70 16.04 1.07
CA SER A 234 -5.50 14.97 1.63
C SER A 234 -6.37 15.46 2.78
N ILE A 235 -7.59 14.94 2.85
CA ILE A 235 -8.57 15.20 3.90
C ILE A 235 -9.01 13.90 4.55
N THR A 236 -9.29 13.94 5.85
CA THR A 236 -9.83 12.83 6.62
C THR A 236 -11.35 12.83 6.64
N GLY A 237 -11.98 11.80 7.20
CA GLY A 237 -13.42 11.73 7.40
C GLY A 237 -13.96 12.90 8.22
N ARG A 238 -13.21 13.35 9.24
CA ARG A 238 -13.59 14.54 10.03
C ARG A 238 -13.66 15.79 9.15
N ASP A 239 -12.65 15.99 8.30
CA ASP A 239 -12.59 17.14 7.41
C ASP A 239 -13.71 17.08 6.37
N PHE A 240 -13.95 15.90 5.79
CA PHE A 240 -15.05 15.68 4.85
C PHE A 240 -16.42 16.03 5.46
N ILE A 241 -16.72 15.54 6.67
CA ILE A 241 -17.96 15.88 7.38
C ILE A 241 -18.06 17.39 7.63
N HIS A 242 -16.97 18.03 8.07
CA HIS A 242 -16.95 19.47 8.27
C HIS A 242 -17.28 20.26 7.00
N LEU A 243 -16.75 19.85 5.84
CA LEU A 243 -17.03 20.48 4.55
C LEU A 243 -18.50 20.29 4.13
N LEU A 244 -19.07 19.10 4.36
CA LEU A 244 -20.49 18.85 4.09
C LEU A 244 -21.41 19.72 4.95
N GLU A 245 -21.11 19.86 6.25
CA GLU A 245 -21.89 20.69 7.17
C GLU A 245 -21.79 22.18 6.84
N LYS A 246 -20.57 22.66 6.53
CA LYS A 246 -20.29 24.07 6.27
C LYS A 246 -20.92 24.55 4.96
N TYR A 247 -20.73 23.81 3.87
CA TYR A 247 -21.13 24.28 2.53
C TYR A 247 -22.41 23.64 2.01
N LYS A 248 -22.90 22.55 2.63
CA LYS A 248 -24.08 21.80 2.21
C LYS A 248 -24.10 21.50 0.69
N PRO A 249 -22.99 20.98 0.13
CA PRO A 249 -22.90 20.73 -1.30
C PRO A 249 -23.75 19.52 -1.69
N SER A 250 -24.11 19.41 -2.98
CA SER A 250 -24.64 18.17 -3.53
C SER A 250 -23.48 17.26 -3.92
N LEU A 251 -23.48 16.03 -3.40
CA LEU A 251 -22.60 14.96 -3.88
C LEU A 251 -23.01 14.59 -5.31
N GLN A 252 -22.05 14.50 -6.22
CA GLN A 252 -22.23 14.13 -7.61
C GLN A 252 -21.46 12.84 -7.88
N TRP A 253 -22.13 11.87 -8.49
CA TRP A 253 -21.49 10.64 -8.95
C TRP A 253 -20.88 10.85 -10.34
N ASP A 254 -19.60 10.50 -10.51
CA ASP A 254 -18.96 10.46 -11.82
C ASP A 254 -18.85 9.01 -12.31
N ASP A 255 -19.67 8.65 -13.30
CA ASP A 255 -19.68 7.30 -13.89
C ASP A 255 -18.35 6.89 -14.51
N LYS A 256 -17.50 7.86 -14.89
CA LYS A 256 -16.20 7.55 -15.52
C LYS A 256 -15.18 7.01 -14.52
N SER A 257 -15.13 7.60 -13.34
CA SER A 257 -14.23 7.18 -12.26
C SER A 257 -14.88 6.24 -11.25
N SER A 258 -16.21 6.19 -11.22
CA SER A 258 -16.99 5.52 -10.18
C SER A 258 -16.63 6.05 -8.79
N GLU A 259 -16.58 7.38 -8.68
CA GLU A 259 -16.38 8.12 -7.44
C GLU A 259 -17.40 9.24 -7.29
N HIS A 260 -17.71 9.58 -6.04
CA HIS A 260 -18.40 10.80 -5.74
C HIS A 260 -17.41 11.96 -5.63
N PHE A 261 -17.85 13.13 -6.06
CA PHE A 261 -17.18 14.38 -5.80
C PHE A 261 -18.19 15.47 -5.45
N PHE A 262 -17.73 16.57 -4.91
CA PHE A 262 -18.51 17.80 -4.85
C PHE A 262 -17.64 19.02 -5.07
N ILE A 263 -18.27 20.13 -5.44
CA ILE A 263 -17.62 21.42 -5.63
C ILE A 263 -18.21 22.41 -4.63
N TYR A 264 -17.36 23.20 -4.01
CA TYR A 264 -17.77 24.32 -3.16
C TYR A 264 -16.92 25.57 -3.46
N SER A 265 -17.38 26.71 -2.96
CA SER A 265 -16.65 27.97 -3.03
C SER A 265 -16.43 28.54 -1.63
N ASP A 266 -15.19 28.86 -1.27
CA ASP A 266 -14.85 29.62 -0.06
C ASP A 266 -14.15 30.92 -0.47
N LYS A 267 -14.70 32.07 -0.05
CA LYS A 267 -14.14 33.40 -0.34
C LYS A 267 -13.81 33.64 -1.82
N GLY A 268 -14.65 33.13 -2.73
CA GLY A 268 -14.48 33.27 -4.18
C GLY A 268 -13.51 32.27 -4.82
N VAL A 269 -12.91 31.36 -4.05
CA VAL A 269 -12.04 30.30 -4.54
C VAL A 269 -12.84 29.00 -4.66
N ARG A 270 -12.75 28.33 -5.82
CA ARG A 270 -13.45 27.07 -6.07
C ARG A 270 -12.59 25.87 -5.70
N HIS A 271 -13.22 24.92 -5.06
CA HIS A 271 -12.63 23.67 -4.60
C HIS A 271 -13.36 22.48 -5.22
N ALA A 272 -12.65 21.37 -5.41
CA ALA A 272 -13.22 20.07 -5.75
C ALA A 272 -12.75 19.03 -4.73
N VAL A 273 -13.72 18.35 -4.13
CA VAL A 273 -13.49 17.35 -3.09
C VAL A 273 -13.85 15.99 -3.64
N PHE A 274 -12.92 15.04 -3.52
CA PHE A 274 -13.10 13.64 -3.83
C PHE A 274 -12.86 12.85 -2.55
N TYR A 275 -13.87 12.14 -2.04
CA TYR A 275 -13.75 11.34 -0.82
C TYR A 275 -14.53 10.03 -1.00
N PRO A 276 -14.04 8.89 -0.47
CA PRO A 276 -14.74 7.62 -0.60
C PRO A 276 -16.18 7.68 -0.05
N THR A 277 -17.05 6.87 -0.62
CA THR A 277 -18.44 6.66 -0.20
C THR A 277 -18.72 5.17 -0.20
N LEU A 278 -19.80 4.72 0.45
CA LEU A 278 -20.16 3.30 0.43
C LEU A 278 -20.30 2.75 -0.99
N LEU A 279 -20.87 3.52 -1.92
CA LEU A 279 -20.99 3.10 -3.31
C LEU A 279 -19.63 2.96 -3.99
N SER A 280 -18.73 3.94 -3.82
CA SER A 280 -17.39 3.86 -4.42
C SER A 280 -16.54 2.74 -3.80
N LEU A 281 -16.74 2.43 -2.52
CA LEU A 281 -16.10 1.28 -1.88
C LEU A 281 -16.68 -0.03 -2.44
N SER A 282 -18.01 -0.20 -2.44
CA SER A 282 -18.69 -1.40 -2.93
C SER A 282 -18.23 -1.79 -4.33
N VAL A 283 -18.19 -0.86 -5.29
CA VAL A 283 -17.78 -1.18 -6.66
C VAL A 283 -16.32 -1.66 -6.77
N ARG A 284 -15.44 -1.24 -5.85
CA ARG A 284 -14.04 -1.69 -5.81
C ARG A 284 -13.89 -3.03 -5.09
N LEU A 285 -14.72 -3.26 -4.08
CA LEU A 285 -14.82 -4.56 -3.42
C LEU A 285 -15.33 -5.63 -4.38
N ASP A 286 -16.36 -5.32 -5.16
CA ASP A 286 -16.90 -6.19 -6.22
C ASP A 286 -15.81 -6.49 -7.27
N GLU A 287 -15.04 -5.48 -7.71
CA GLU A 287 -13.94 -5.69 -8.64
C GLU A 287 -12.84 -6.58 -8.03
N ALA A 288 -12.43 -6.35 -6.77
CA ALA A 288 -11.45 -7.20 -6.10
C ALA A 288 -11.95 -8.65 -6.00
N GLN A 289 -13.22 -8.84 -5.64
CA GLN A 289 -13.85 -10.15 -5.57
C GLN A 289 -13.88 -10.85 -6.93
N ASP A 290 -14.25 -10.14 -8.00
CA ASP A 290 -14.27 -10.65 -9.37
C ASP A 290 -12.89 -11.13 -9.85
N TRP A 291 -11.82 -10.49 -9.37
CA TRP A 291 -10.45 -10.91 -9.64
C TRP A 291 -9.94 -11.99 -8.67
N GLY A 292 -10.63 -12.26 -7.56
CA GLY A 292 -10.13 -13.08 -6.47
C GLY A 292 -8.94 -12.46 -5.74
N ALA A 293 -8.85 -11.12 -5.75
CA ALA A 293 -7.83 -10.34 -5.06
C ALA A 293 -8.24 -10.07 -3.60
N GLY A 294 -7.23 -9.89 -2.74
CA GLY A 294 -7.43 -9.31 -1.41
C GLY A 294 -7.50 -7.78 -1.46
N LEU A 295 -7.51 -7.14 -0.29
CA LEU A 295 -7.59 -5.69 -0.13
C LEU A 295 -6.45 -5.18 0.74
N SER A 296 -5.95 -3.98 0.46
CA SER A 296 -5.11 -3.20 1.37
C SER A 296 -5.71 -1.80 1.54
N ILE A 297 -5.76 -1.30 2.77
CA ILE A 297 -6.45 -0.03 3.08
C ILE A 297 -5.46 1.00 3.59
N TRP A 298 -5.44 2.18 2.96
CA TRP A 298 -4.64 3.33 3.38
C TRP A 298 -5.51 4.56 3.71
N GLU A 299 -5.61 4.99 4.97
CA GLU A 299 -5.44 4.14 6.15
C GLU A 299 -6.68 4.16 7.05
N ILE A 300 -6.77 3.14 7.91
CA ILE A 300 -7.93 2.83 8.76
C ILE A 300 -8.29 3.93 9.77
N GLY A 301 -7.45 4.95 9.95
CA GLY A 301 -7.71 6.12 10.80
C GLY A 301 -8.31 7.32 10.06
N GLN A 302 -8.39 7.28 8.72
CA GLN A 302 -8.79 8.42 7.89
C GLN A 302 -10.21 8.31 7.32
N GLY A 303 -10.78 7.11 7.36
CA GLY A 303 -12.12 6.79 6.87
C GLY A 303 -13.23 7.24 7.81
N LEU A 304 -14.46 6.88 7.46
CA LEU A 304 -15.62 6.97 8.35
C LEU A 304 -15.91 5.57 8.91
N ASP A 305 -16.34 5.47 10.18
CA ASP A 305 -16.46 4.18 10.89
C ASP A 305 -17.35 3.16 10.16
N TYR A 306 -18.43 3.63 9.52
CA TYR A 306 -19.35 2.79 8.76
C TYR A 306 -18.78 2.26 7.43
N PHE A 307 -17.56 2.66 7.04
CA PHE A 307 -16.85 2.00 5.92
C PHE A 307 -16.49 0.56 6.26
N PHE A 308 -16.30 0.22 7.54
CA PHE A 308 -16.03 -1.15 7.95
C PHE A 308 -17.25 -2.07 7.84
N ASP A 309 -18.45 -1.53 7.67
CA ASP A 309 -19.68 -2.33 7.52
C ASP A 309 -19.75 -3.06 6.17
N VAL A 310 -19.05 -2.55 5.14
CA VAL A 310 -18.96 -3.17 3.81
C VAL A 310 -17.74 -4.07 3.63
N LEU A 311 -16.83 -4.12 4.61
CA LEU A 311 -15.65 -4.98 4.63
C LEU A 311 -15.96 -6.38 5.19
#